data_AF-A0A562V266-F1
#
_entry.id   AF-A0A562V266-F1
#
_cell.length_a   1.000
_cell.length_b   1.000
_cell.length_c   1.000
_cell.angle_alpha   90.00
_cell.angle_beta   90.00
_cell.angle_gamma   90.00
#
_symmetry.space_group_name_H-M   'P 1'
#
loop_
_entity.id
_entity.type
_entity.pdbx_description
1 polymer ?
#
loop_
_entity_poly.entity_id
_entity_poly.type
_entity_poly.pdbx_seq_one_letter_code
_entity_poly.pdbx_strand_id
1 'polypeptide(L)'
;MTMSDRAYEGAPVENRMTAIQVSRVRFNRSALGRRGYDQDEVDGFLSDVARELSRRFELETSLRAEADNYKRALRDWQSRTNDRRQAETMRNMDPDAINLLSQAQQQAEGYVTQAQDYCRQIIGQARGQAREVLQMAREQAEVEAERAAEAYRLQAGGQRDSQQEDQARQLARAKAFMTAINAAEEQLRMARMQLDADIADLHAQGVEVTAD
;
A
#
# COMPACT_ATOMS: atom_id res chain seq x y z
N MET A 1 3.50 13.06 -12.14
CA MET A 1 4.36 14.16 -12.63
C MET A 1 5.19 13.61 -13.79
N THR A 2 4.56 13.16 -14.88
CA THR A 2 4.35 13.88 -16.15
C THR A 2 5.61 14.54 -16.71
N MET A 3 6.18 13.91 -17.74
CA MET A 3 6.92 14.43 -18.90
C MET A 3 7.22 13.19 -19.77
N SER A 4 6.25 12.66 -20.52
CA SER A 4 6.09 12.99 -21.94
C SER A 4 7.42 13.29 -22.63
N ASP A 5 8.09 12.27 -23.15
CA ASP A 5 8.80 12.44 -24.41
C ASP A 5 8.76 11.14 -25.23
N ARG A 6 7.67 11.06 -26.03
CA ARG A 6 7.58 10.44 -27.35
C ARG A 6 8.37 9.14 -27.51
N ALA A 7 7.73 7.98 -27.47
CA ALA A 7 7.00 7.48 -28.63
C ALA A 7 7.56 8.05 -29.96
N TYR A 8 8.79 7.64 -30.31
CA TYR A 8 9.16 7.40 -31.70
C TYR A 8 8.44 6.13 -32.18
N GLU A 9 7.12 6.12 -32.01
CA GLU A 9 6.22 5.29 -32.76
C GLU A 9 6.24 5.91 -34.15
N GLY A 10 6.70 5.14 -35.14
CA GLY A 10 6.93 5.60 -36.50
C GLY A 10 5.68 6.21 -37.09
N ALA A 11 5.53 7.53 -36.94
CA ALA A 11 4.59 8.30 -37.73
C ALA A 11 4.86 7.95 -39.21
N PRO A 12 3.82 7.64 -39.99
CA PRO A 12 4.00 7.32 -41.39
C PRO A 12 4.74 8.49 -42.04
N VAL A 13 5.67 8.15 -42.93
CA VAL A 13 6.52 9.08 -43.67
C VAL A 13 5.69 9.81 -44.73
N GLU A 14 4.54 10.35 -44.33
CA GLU A 14 3.44 10.80 -45.19
C GLU A 14 3.75 12.11 -45.90
N ASN A 15 4.97 12.63 -45.78
CA ASN A 15 5.40 13.82 -46.49
C ASN A 15 6.85 13.75 -47.03
N ARG A 16 7.35 12.55 -47.37
CA ARG A 16 8.61 12.42 -48.12
C ARG A 16 8.34 12.15 -49.59
N MET A 17 8.81 13.05 -50.46
CA MET A 17 8.77 12.83 -51.90
C MET A 17 9.68 11.65 -52.26
N THR A 18 9.13 10.65 -52.95
CA THR A 18 9.89 9.52 -53.50
C THR A 18 10.57 9.90 -54.80
N ALA A 19 11.63 9.17 -55.18
CA ALA A 19 12.29 9.36 -56.48
C ALA A 19 11.32 9.27 -57.67
N ILE A 20 10.32 8.39 -57.56
CA ILE A 20 9.24 8.23 -58.56
C ILE A 20 8.32 9.45 -58.58
N GLN A 21 8.03 10.05 -57.42
CA GLN A 21 7.22 11.27 -57.36
C GLN A 21 7.97 12.45 -57.97
N VAL A 22 9.27 12.61 -57.68
CA VAL A 22 10.11 13.69 -58.24
C VAL A 22 10.21 13.60 -59.76
N SER A 23 10.44 12.39 -60.32
CA SER A 23 10.56 12.21 -61.77
C SER A 23 9.24 12.42 -62.54
N ARG A 24 8.10 12.37 -61.85
CA ARG A 24 6.76 12.57 -62.43
C ARG A 24 6.24 14.00 -62.29
N VAL A 25 6.94 14.88 -61.56
CA VAL A 25 6.53 16.28 -61.44
C VAL A 25 6.56 16.95 -62.83
N ARG A 26 5.55 17.76 -63.11
CA ARG A 26 5.46 18.60 -64.30
C ARG A 26 5.24 20.03 -63.86
N PHE A 27 6.11 20.93 -64.32
CA PHE A 27 5.97 22.36 -64.06
C PHE A 27 5.19 23.03 -65.20
N ASN A 28 4.34 24.01 -64.86
CA ASN A 28 3.65 24.82 -65.87
C ASN A 28 4.64 25.75 -66.56
N ARG A 29 4.45 25.95 -67.88
CA ARG A 29 5.24 26.94 -68.64
C ARG A 29 4.96 28.35 -68.12
N SER A 30 5.99 29.20 -68.11
CA SER A 30 5.83 30.60 -67.72
C SER A 30 4.84 31.33 -68.64
N ALA A 31 4.02 32.20 -68.05
CA ALA A 31 3.07 33.02 -68.80
C ALA A 31 3.81 33.90 -69.82
N LEU A 32 3.17 34.12 -70.99
CA LEU A 32 3.74 34.88 -72.11
C LEU A 32 4.29 36.24 -71.62
N GLY A 33 5.58 36.50 -71.87
CA GLY A 33 6.26 37.75 -71.48
C GLY A 33 7.06 37.71 -70.17
N ARG A 34 7.09 36.59 -69.43
CA ARG A 34 7.98 36.40 -68.26
C ARG A 34 9.10 35.40 -68.56
N ARG A 35 10.30 35.62 -68.00
CA ARG A 35 11.41 34.65 -68.07
C ARG A 35 11.09 33.45 -67.17
N GLY A 36 11.17 32.24 -67.70
CA GLY A 36 11.04 30.98 -66.96
C GLY A 36 12.38 30.23 -66.88
N TYR A 37 12.42 29.16 -66.10
CA TYR A 37 13.56 28.24 -66.07
C TYR A 37 13.68 27.46 -67.39
N ASP A 38 14.91 27.09 -67.75
CA ASP A 38 15.16 26.17 -68.86
C ASP A 38 14.64 24.78 -68.51
N GLN A 39 13.89 24.18 -69.43
CA GLN A 39 13.28 22.87 -69.22
C GLN A 39 14.35 21.78 -69.10
N ASP A 40 15.40 21.83 -69.93
CA ASP A 40 16.41 20.77 -69.98
C ASP A 40 17.27 20.78 -68.70
N GLU A 41 17.57 21.96 -68.17
CA GLU A 41 18.30 22.13 -66.90
C GLU A 41 17.47 21.61 -65.71
N VAL A 42 16.17 21.93 -65.69
CA VAL A 42 15.26 21.45 -64.63
C VAL A 42 15.08 19.94 -64.70
N ASP A 43 14.92 19.36 -65.90
CA ASP A 43 14.78 17.92 -66.09
C ASP A 43 16.07 17.16 -65.68
N GLY A 44 17.25 17.73 -65.95
CA GLY A 44 18.53 17.23 -65.46
C GLY A 44 18.63 17.26 -63.93
N PHE A 45 18.28 18.39 -63.31
CA PHE A 45 18.28 18.54 -61.85
C PHE A 45 17.30 17.55 -61.17
N LEU A 46 16.08 17.39 -61.70
CA LEU A 46 15.11 16.42 -61.18
C LEU A 46 15.62 14.98 -61.24
N SER A 47 16.39 14.64 -62.29
CA SER A 47 16.98 13.30 -62.45
C SER A 47 18.06 13.02 -61.40
N ASP A 48 18.90 14.00 -61.09
CA ASP A 48 19.93 13.88 -60.05
C ASP A 48 19.31 13.82 -58.64
N VAL A 49 18.28 14.64 -58.38
CA VAL A 49 17.52 14.58 -57.13
C VAL A 49 16.83 13.22 -56.96
N ALA A 50 16.21 12.69 -58.02
CA ALA A 50 15.60 11.37 -57.97
C ALA A 50 16.62 10.26 -57.68
N ARG A 51 17.81 10.31 -58.29
CA ARG A 51 18.88 9.33 -58.04
C ARG A 51 19.37 9.37 -56.59
N GLU A 52 19.61 10.56 -56.05
CA GLU A 52 20.06 10.74 -54.67
C GLU A 52 18.97 10.32 -53.66
N LEU A 53 17.69 10.60 -53.94
CA LEU A 53 16.58 10.14 -53.11
C LEU A 53 16.46 8.61 -53.09
N SER A 54 16.61 7.94 -54.24
CA SER A 54 16.63 6.46 -54.31
C SER A 54 17.77 5.90 -53.46
N ARG A 55 18.99 6.42 -53.64
CA ARG A 55 20.18 5.99 -52.88
C ARG A 55 19.98 6.15 -51.38
N ARG A 56 19.44 7.29 -50.93
CA ARG A 56 19.15 7.54 -49.51
C ARG A 56 18.09 6.61 -48.97
N PHE A 57 17.06 6.32 -49.76
CA PHE A 57 15.99 5.41 -49.34
C PHE A 57 16.50 3.97 -49.19
N GLU A 58 17.35 3.51 -50.11
CA GLU A 58 18.01 2.19 -50.02
C GLU A 58 18.87 2.08 -48.76
N LEU A 59 19.71 3.09 -48.50
CA LEU A 59 20.56 3.13 -47.31
C LEU A 59 19.71 3.21 -46.02
N GLU A 60 18.65 4.01 -46.00
CA GLU A 60 17.76 4.09 -44.85
C GLU A 60 17.06 2.75 -44.60
N THR A 61 16.67 2.05 -45.65
CA THR A 61 16.05 0.72 -45.55
C THR A 61 17.05 -0.31 -45.00
N SER A 62 18.30 -0.30 -45.47
CA SER A 62 19.33 -1.22 -44.98
C SER A 62 19.68 -0.96 -43.50
N LEU A 63 19.85 0.31 -43.12
CA LEU A 63 20.14 0.69 -41.73
C LEU A 63 19.00 0.28 -40.78
N ARG A 64 17.74 0.43 -41.21
CA ARG A 64 16.60 -0.04 -40.43
C ARG A 64 16.61 -1.56 -40.26
N ALA A 65 16.89 -2.31 -41.33
CA ALA A 65 16.98 -3.77 -41.26
C ALA A 65 18.12 -4.25 -40.34
N GLU A 66 19.26 -3.57 -40.36
CA GLU A 66 20.38 -3.85 -39.45
C GLU A 66 20.03 -3.53 -37.99
N ALA A 67 19.40 -2.38 -37.73
CA ALA A 67 18.95 -2.02 -36.39
C ALA A 67 17.95 -3.06 -35.82
N ASP A 68 17.02 -3.54 -36.65
CA ASP A 68 16.07 -4.59 -36.27
C ASP A 68 16.76 -5.94 -36.01
N ASN A 69 17.85 -6.23 -36.72
CA ASN A 69 18.68 -7.40 -36.45
C ASN A 69 19.38 -7.28 -35.09
N TYR A 70 20.04 -6.15 -34.81
CA TYR A 70 20.70 -5.92 -33.53
C TYR A 70 19.73 -5.96 -32.35
N LYS A 71 18.54 -5.37 -32.50
CA LYS A 71 17.50 -5.40 -31.48
C LYS A 71 17.03 -6.82 -31.18
N ARG A 72 16.86 -7.65 -32.22
CA ARG A 72 16.53 -9.09 -32.06
C ARG A 72 17.65 -9.85 -31.37
N ALA A 73 18.89 -9.67 -31.80
CA ALA A 73 20.05 -10.33 -31.19
C ALA A 73 20.22 -9.96 -29.71
N LEU A 74 20.00 -8.69 -29.35
CA LEU A 74 20.05 -8.23 -27.97
C LEU A 74 18.93 -8.87 -27.13
N ARG A 75 17.70 -8.91 -27.65
CA ARG A 75 16.56 -9.54 -26.96
C ARG A 75 16.81 -11.03 -26.70
N ASP A 76 17.35 -11.74 -27.68
CA ASP A 76 17.68 -13.17 -27.55
C ASP A 76 18.83 -13.42 -26.56
N TRP A 77 19.83 -12.54 -26.55
CA TRP A 77 20.90 -12.62 -25.56
C TRP A 77 20.39 -12.34 -24.14
N GLN A 78 19.52 -11.33 -23.98
CA GLN A 78 18.90 -10.99 -22.71
C GLN A 78 18.03 -12.13 -22.16
N SER A 79 17.19 -12.75 -23.00
CA SER A 79 16.37 -13.89 -22.58
C SER A 79 17.22 -15.07 -22.13
N ARG A 80 18.20 -15.49 -22.94
CA ARG A 80 19.11 -16.59 -22.59
C ARG A 80 19.90 -16.34 -21.29
N THR A 81 20.29 -15.09 -21.05
CA THR A 81 21.04 -14.72 -19.85
C THR A 81 20.15 -14.76 -18.61
N ASN A 82 18.91 -14.29 -18.71
CA ASN A 82 17.93 -14.37 -17.63
C ASN A 82 17.52 -15.81 -17.33
N ASP A 83 17.23 -16.61 -18.36
CA ASP A 83 16.87 -18.02 -18.20
C ASP A 83 17.99 -18.80 -17.50
N ARG A 84 19.26 -18.51 -17.85
CA ARG A 84 20.43 -19.12 -17.20
C ARG A 84 20.55 -18.70 -15.74
N ARG A 85 20.44 -17.41 -15.43
CA ARG A 85 20.48 -16.90 -14.04
C ARG A 85 19.34 -17.44 -13.19
N GLN A 86 18.14 -17.55 -13.77
CA GLN A 86 16.98 -18.09 -13.09
C GLN A 86 17.14 -19.59 -12.85
N ALA A 87 17.63 -20.34 -13.83
CA ALA A 87 17.96 -21.76 -13.66
C ALA A 87 19.08 -21.99 -12.62
N GLU A 88 20.09 -21.12 -12.57
CA GLU A 88 21.14 -21.12 -11.54
C GLU A 88 20.55 -20.80 -10.16
N THR A 89 19.66 -19.82 -10.05
CA THR A 89 18.98 -19.48 -8.79
C THR A 89 18.07 -20.62 -8.32
N MET A 90 17.34 -21.27 -9.23
CA MET A 90 16.50 -22.42 -8.92
C MET A 90 17.32 -23.67 -8.57
N ARG A 91 18.50 -23.86 -9.18
CA ARG A 91 19.42 -24.95 -8.83
C ARG A 91 20.15 -24.71 -7.51
N ASN A 92 20.38 -23.44 -7.15
CA ASN A 92 21.06 -23.05 -5.92
C ASN A 92 20.09 -22.76 -4.76
N MET A 93 18.77 -22.87 -4.97
CA MET A 93 17.80 -22.83 -3.88
C MET A 93 17.91 -24.15 -3.11
N ASP A 94 18.67 -24.12 -2.02
CA ASP A 94 18.99 -25.27 -1.18
C ASP A 94 17.72 -25.86 -0.54
N PRO A 95 17.44 -27.18 -0.68
CA PRO A 95 16.38 -27.86 0.07
C PRO A 95 16.41 -27.59 1.58
N ASP A 96 17.60 -27.38 2.15
CA ASP A 96 17.76 -27.04 3.56
C ASP A 96 17.22 -25.64 3.89
N ALA A 97 17.32 -24.68 2.97
CA ALA A 97 16.73 -23.35 3.13
C ALA A 97 15.19 -23.40 3.07
N ILE A 98 14.63 -24.26 2.22
CA ILE A 98 13.17 -24.46 2.17
C ILE A 98 12.67 -25.10 3.47
N ASN A 99 13.40 -26.10 3.98
CA ASN A 99 13.07 -26.73 5.25
C ASN A 99 13.18 -25.74 6.42
N LEU A 100 14.24 -24.92 6.46
CA LEU A 100 14.42 -23.86 7.46
C LEU A 100 13.30 -22.81 7.39
N LEU A 101 12.93 -22.35 6.19
CA LEU A 101 11.82 -21.41 6.01
C LEU A 101 10.48 -22.03 6.44
N SER A 102 10.24 -23.30 6.13
CA SER A 102 9.02 -23.99 6.56
C SER A 102 8.97 -24.16 8.08
N GLN A 103 10.09 -24.47 8.73
CA GLN A 103 10.19 -24.56 10.19
C GLN A 103 9.98 -23.19 10.86
N ALA A 104 10.61 -22.15 10.33
CA ALA A 104 10.44 -20.78 10.82
C ALA A 104 8.99 -20.29 10.66
N GLN A 105 8.33 -20.61 9.54
CA GLN A 105 6.92 -20.29 9.34
C GLN A 105 6.01 -20.99 10.35
N GLN A 106 6.17 -22.31 10.55
CA GLN A 106 5.40 -23.06 11.55
C GLN A 106 5.62 -22.52 12.96
N GLN A 107 6.85 -22.13 13.30
CA GLN A 107 7.16 -21.54 14.59
C GLN A 107 6.50 -20.17 14.77
N ALA A 108 6.53 -19.32 13.73
CA ALA A 108 5.87 -18.03 13.75
C ALA A 108 4.35 -18.17 13.92
N GLU A 109 3.71 -19.12 13.22
CA GLU A 109 2.29 -19.45 13.38
C GLU A 109 1.96 -19.91 14.82
N GLY A 110 2.88 -20.68 15.44
CA GLY A 110 2.80 -21.09 16.84
C GLY A 110 2.79 -19.90 17.80
N TYR A 111 3.72 -18.95 17.63
CA TYR A 111 3.76 -17.74 18.46
C TYR A 111 2.52 -16.86 18.28
N VAL A 112 2.02 -16.70 17.05
CA VAL A 112 0.79 -15.92 16.80
C VAL A 112 -0.40 -16.52 17.55
N THR A 113 -0.54 -17.85 17.50
CA THR A 113 -1.62 -18.56 18.20
C THR A 113 -1.50 -18.37 19.72
N GLN A 114 -0.31 -18.58 20.28
CA GLN A 114 -0.05 -18.40 21.72
C GLN A 114 -0.34 -16.97 22.17
N ALA A 115 0.10 -15.97 21.41
CA ALA A 115 -0.15 -14.56 21.72
C ALA A 115 -1.64 -14.23 21.69
N GLN A 116 -2.39 -14.75 20.72
CA GLN A 116 -3.84 -14.56 20.63
C GLN A 116 -4.57 -15.16 21.83
N ASP A 117 -4.21 -16.38 22.23
CA ASP A 117 -4.84 -17.06 23.36
C ASP A 117 -4.51 -16.37 24.69
N TYR A 118 -3.27 -15.94 24.87
CA TYR A 118 -2.85 -15.15 26.03
C TYR A 118 -3.61 -13.81 26.13
N CYS A 119 -3.74 -13.08 25.02
CA CYS A 119 -4.50 -11.83 24.98
C CYS A 119 -5.98 -12.06 25.33
N ARG A 120 -6.60 -13.11 24.78
CA ARG A 120 -7.99 -13.48 25.10
C ARG A 120 -8.14 -13.79 26.58
N GLN A 121 -7.17 -14.50 27.18
CA GLN A 121 -7.19 -14.84 28.58
C GLN A 121 -7.12 -13.59 29.47
N ILE A 122 -6.15 -12.69 29.26
CA ILE A 122 -5.99 -11.49 30.08
C ILE A 122 -7.19 -10.55 29.94
N ILE A 123 -7.66 -10.32 28.71
CA ILE A 123 -8.86 -9.49 28.49
C ILE A 123 -10.08 -10.12 29.16
N GLY A 124 -10.20 -11.44 29.10
CA GLY A 124 -11.25 -12.19 29.79
C GLY A 124 -11.19 -12.02 31.30
N GLN A 125 -10.01 -12.18 31.90
CA GLN A 125 -9.77 -12.02 33.33
C GLN A 125 -10.05 -10.58 33.80
N ALA A 126 -9.50 -9.58 33.12
CA ALA A 126 -9.70 -8.17 33.45
C ALA A 126 -11.18 -7.76 33.34
N ARG A 127 -11.89 -8.24 32.31
CA ARG A 127 -13.34 -8.04 32.18
C ARG A 127 -14.13 -8.74 33.27
N GLY A 128 -13.71 -9.94 33.68
CA GLY A 128 -14.31 -10.67 34.80
C GLY A 128 -14.18 -9.89 36.10
N GLN A 129 -12.97 -9.47 36.43
CA GLN A 129 -12.67 -8.65 37.62
C GLN A 129 -13.43 -7.32 37.60
N ALA A 130 -13.48 -6.62 36.47
CA ALA A 130 -14.23 -5.39 36.34
C ALA A 130 -15.74 -5.58 36.60
N ARG A 131 -16.33 -6.69 36.10
CA ARG A 131 -17.73 -7.03 36.39
C ARG A 131 -17.95 -7.31 37.87
N GLU A 132 -17.03 -8.03 38.49
CA GLU A 132 -17.10 -8.36 39.92
C GLU A 132 -17.06 -7.08 40.79
N VAL A 133 -16.14 -6.16 40.50
CA VAL A 133 -16.07 -4.84 41.18
C VAL A 133 -17.37 -4.04 40.98
N LEU A 134 -17.92 -4.01 39.76
CA LEU A 134 -19.19 -3.32 39.49
C LEU A 134 -20.37 -3.97 40.22
N GLN A 135 -20.36 -5.29 40.38
CA GLN A 135 -21.41 -6.00 41.12
C GLN A 135 -21.31 -5.68 42.62
N MET A 136 -20.13 -5.82 43.21
CA MET A 136 -19.89 -5.49 44.63
C MET A 136 -20.29 -4.05 44.94
N ALA A 137 -19.92 -3.10 44.06
CA ALA A 137 -20.25 -1.70 44.26
C ALA A 137 -21.76 -1.42 44.08
N ARG A 138 -22.48 -2.15 43.22
CA ARG A 138 -23.94 -2.06 43.13
C ARG A 138 -24.61 -2.52 44.41
N GLU A 139 -24.19 -3.67 44.94
CA GLU A 139 -24.70 -4.20 46.20
C GLU A 139 -24.45 -3.21 47.35
N GLN A 140 -23.25 -2.63 47.43
CA GLN A 140 -22.93 -1.58 48.40
C GLN A 140 -23.74 -0.30 48.18
N ALA A 141 -23.96 0.11 46.93
CA ALA A 141 -24.75 1.28 46.58
C ALA A 141 -26.21 1.17 47.03
N GLU A 142 -26.80 -0.03 46.94
CA GLU A 142 -28.16 -0.29 47.42
C GLU A 142 -28.24 -0.14 48.94
N VAL A 143 -27.29 -0.74 49.68
CA VAL A 143 -27.22 -0.62 51.14
C VAL A 143 -27.02 0.83 51.58
N GLU A 144 -26.13 1.58 50.93
CA GLU A 144 -25.92 3.00 51.26
C GLU A 144 -27.12 3.87 50.91
N ALA A 145 -27.80 3.60 49.80
CA ALA A 145 -29.00 4.33 49.41
C ALA A 145 -30.15 4.10 50.40
N GLU A 146 -30.32 2.86 50.88
CA GLU A 146 -31.29 2.55 51.93
C GLU A 146 -30.95 3.27 53.24
N ARG A 147 -29.68 3.26 53.65
CA ARG A 147 -29.22 4.01 54.83
C ARG A 147 -29.45 5.51 54.70
N ALA A 148 -29.18 6.09 53.53
CA ALA A 148 -29.43 7.52 53.27
C ALA A 148 -30.93 7.86 53.34
N ALA A 149 -31.78 6.97 52.83
CA ALA A 149 -33.22 7.10 52.93
C ALA A 149 -33.71 7.01 54.37
N GLU A 150 -33.17 6.08 55.16
CA GLU A 150 -33.48 5.96 56.59
C GLU A 150 -33.05 7.20 57.38
N ALA A 151 -31.84 7.70 57.13
CA ALA A 151 -31.35 8.92 57.76
C ALA A 151 -32.25 10.12 57.46
N TYR A 152 -32.68 10.28 56.19
CA TYR A 152 -33.63 11.32 55.81
C TYR A 152 -35.00 11.13 56.49
N ARG A 153 -35.52 9.89 56.55
CA ARG A 153 -36.78 9.56 57.23
C ARG A 153 -36.76 9.93 58.72
N LEU A 154 -35.61 9.80 59.38
CA LEU A 154 -35.43 10.20 60.79
C LEU A 154 -35.32 11.73 60.95
N GLN A 155 -34.74 12.43 59.99
CA GLN A 155 -34.50 13.88 60.04
C GLN A 155 -35.75 14.72 59.68
N ALA A 156 -36.59 14.25 58.75
CA ALA A 156 -37.71 15.02 58.20
C ALA A 156 -38.97 15.07 59.10
N GLY A 157 -39.07 14.27 60.15
CA GLY A 157 -40.21 14.29 61.07
C GLY A 157 -41.59 14.12 60.39
N GLY A 158 -42.55 15.01 60.71
CA GLY A 158 -43.95 14.94 60.23
C GLY A 158 -44.22 15.55 58.84
N GLN A 159 -43.28 16.27 58.24
CA GLN A 159 -43.39 16.84 56.89
C GLN A 159 -42.53 16.03 55.92
N ARG A 160 -43.00 14.84 55.58
CA ARG A 160 -42.31 13.93 54.65
C ARG A 160 -42.52 14.37 53.21
N ASP A 161 -41.45 14.77 52.54
CA ASP A 161 -41.42 14.94 51.08
C ASP A 161 -40.79 13.72 50.42
N SER A 162 -41.60 12.97 49.65
CA SER A 162 -41.15 11.79 48.91
C SER A 162 -40.11 12.12 47.84
N GLN A 163 -40.16 13.32 47.25
CA GLN A 163 -39.19 13.71 46.22
C GLN A 163 -37.78 13.86 46.78
N GLN A 164 -37.64 14.41 47.99
CA GLN A 164 -36.33 14.59 48.63
C GLN A 164 -35.72 13.28 49.11
N GLU A 165 -36.53 12.34 49.59
CA GLU A 165 -36.06 10.99 49.94
C GLU A 165 -35.55 10.24 48.71
N ASP A 166 -36.26 10.34 47.58
CA ASP A 166 -35.84 9.75 46.31
C ASP A 166 -34.55 10.38 45.77
N GLN A 167 -34.38 11.70 45.91
CA GLN A 167 -33.15 12.40 45.52
C GLN A 167 -31.94 11.96 46.34
N ALA A 168 -32.09 11.79 47.65
CA ALA A 168 -31.01 11.31 48.52
C ALA A 168 -30.56 9.89 48.15
N ARG A 169 -31.52 8.99 47.86
CA ARG A 169 -31.23 7.63 47.34
C ARG A 169 -30.50 7.67 46.01
N GLN A 170 -30.96 8.50 45.07
CA GLN A 170 -30.34 8.64 43.76
C GLN A 170 -28.89 9.14 43.86
N LEU A 171 -28.63 10.13 44.71
CA LEU A 171 -27.29 10.68 44.91
C LEU A 171 -26.31 9.66 45.51
N ALA A 172 -26.76 8.86 46.49
CA ALA A 172 -25.96 7.80 47.09
C ALA A 172 -25.59 6.72 46.05
N ARG A 173 -26.57 6.27 45.26
CA ARG A 173 -26.31 5.29 44.18
C ARG A 173 -25.36 5.84 43.13
N ALA A 174 -25.53 7.09 42.72
CA ALA A 174 -24.66 7.72 41.72
C ALA A 174 -23.21 7.81 42.20
N LYS A 175 -22.97 8.19 43.46
CA LYS A 175 -21.63 8.23 44.06
C LYS A 175 -20.97 6.86 44.12
N ALA A 176 -21.69 5.86 44.63
CA ALA A 176 -21.17 4.49 44.72
C ALA A 176 -20.85 3.90 43.32
N PHE A 177 -21.70 4.19 42.33
CA PHE A 177 -21.46 3.79 40.94
C PHE A 177 -20.21 4.45 40.33
N MET A 178 -19.97 5.74 40.60
CA MET A 178 -18.76 6.43 40.15
C MET A 178 -17.49 5.82 40.76
N THR A 179 -17.50 5.49 42.05
CA THR A 179 -16.38 4.80 42.71
C THR A 179 -16.10 3.44 42.04
N ALA A 180 -17.16 2.71 41.67
CA ALA A 180 -17.06 1.43 40.98
C ALA A 180 -16.41 1.54 39.59
N ILE A 181 -16.83 2.54 38.80
CA ILE A 181 -16.27 2.81 37.48
C ILE A 181 -14.78 3.12 37.62
N ASN A 182 -14.41 4.03 38.52
CA ASN A 182 -13.01 4.42 38.71
C ASN A 182 -12.14 3.21 39.11
N ALA A 183 -12.66 2.32 39.98
CA ALA A 183 -11.96 1.11 40.35
C ALA A 183 -11.81 0.13 39.16
N ALA A 184 -12.85 -0.03 38.34
CA ALA A 184 -12.79 -0.87 37.14
C ALA A 184 -11.84 -0.30 36.07
N GLU A 185 -11.81 1.01 35.89
CA GLU A 185 -10.86 1.70 35.00
C GLU A 185 -9.42 1.48 35.45
N GLU A 186 -9.15 1.56 36.76
CA GLU A 186 -7.82 1.30 37.30
C GLU A 186 -7.38 -0.16 37.07
N GLN A 187 -8.28 -1.12 37.23
CA GLN A 187 -7.99 -2.53 36.93
C GLN A 187 -7.64 -2.74 35.44
N LEU A 188 -8.40 -2.14 34.53
CA LEU A 188 -8.12 -2.20 33.09
C LEU A 188 -6.79 -1.51 32.75
N ARG A 189 -6.46 -0.40 33.43
CA ARG A 189 -5.19 0.30 33.27
C ARG A 189 -4.02 -0.58 33.69
N MET A 190 -4.12 -1.26 34.84
CA MET A 190 -3.10 -2.19 35.33
C MET A 190 -2.91 -3.38 34.39
N ALA A 191 -4.01 -3.97 33.89
CA ALA A 191 -3.95 -5.06 32.92
C ALA A 191 -3.25 -4.64 31.62
N ARG A 192 -3.50 -3.41 31.15
CA ARG A 192 -2.80 -2.85 29.99
C ARG A 192 -1.30 -2.65 30.26
N MET A 193 -0.94 -2.09 31.42
CA MET A 193 0.48 -1.92 31.79
C MET A 193 1.22 -3.25 31.85
N GLN A 194 0.57 -4.30 32.35
CA GLN A 194 1.15 -5.64 32.37
C GLN A 194 1.42 -6.16 30.94
N LEU A 195 0.43 -6.03 30.04
CA LEU A 195 0.61 -6.40 28.63
C LEU A 195 1.75 -5.62 27.95
N ASP A 196 1.85 -4.32 28.20
CA ASP A 196 2.92 -3.48 27.65
C ASP A 196 4.30 -3.93 28.17
N ALA A 197 4.41 -4.35 29.43
CA ALA A 197 5.64 -4.90 30.02
C ALA A 197 6.01 -6.27 29.41
N ASP A 198 5.03 -7.17 29.29
CA ASP A 198 5.26 -8.51 28.71
C ASP A 198 5.69 -8.40 27.23
N ILE A 199 5.13 -7.43 26.47
CA ILE A 199 5.55 -7.14 25.09
C ILE A 199 7.00 -6.64 25.06
N ALA A 200 7.40 -5.78 26.00
CA ALA A 200 8.77 -5.28 26.08
C ALA A 200 9.78 -6.40 26.41
N ASP A 201 9.43 -7.32 27.31
CA ASP A 201 10.24 -8.48 27.66
C ASP A 201 10.40 -9.43 26.47
N LEU A 202 9.32 -9.70 25.72
CA LEU A 202 9.38 -10.51 24.49
C LEU A 202 10.26 -9.84 23.41
N HIS A 203 10.20 -8.51 23.28
CA HIS A 203 11.08 -7.77 22.39
C HIS A 203 12.56 -7.89 22.81
N ALA A 204 12.86 -7.82 24.10
CA ALA A 204 14.22 -7.97 24.61
C ALA A 204 14.77 -9.39 24.37
N GLN A 205 13.96 -10.42 24.63
CA GLN A 205 14.33 -11.82 24.40
C GLN A 205 14.47 -12.16 22.91
N GLY A 206 13.61 -11.61 22.05
CA GLY A 206 13.70 -11.80 20.59
C GLY A 206 14.95 -11.18 19.98
N VAL A 207 15.49 -10.10 20.57
CA VAL A 207 16.76 -9.49 20.15
C VAL A 207 17.96 -10.36 20.52
N GLU A 208 17.93 -11.06 21.67
CA GLU A 208 19.01 -11.98 22.06
C GLU A 208 19.10 -13.21 21.16
N VAL A 209 17.97 -13.74 20.66
CA VAL A 209 17.96 -14.95 19.79
C VAL A 209 18.49 -14.68 18.38
N THR A 210 18.54 -13.42 17.93
CA THR A 210 19.03 -13.04 16.60
C THR A 210 20.53 -12.69 16.54
N ALA A 211 21.23 -12.76 17.68
CA ALA A 211 22.62 -12.29 17.83
C ALA A 211 23.70 -13.40 17.85
N ASP A 212 23.33 -14.66 17.63
CA ASP A 212 24.27 -15.82 17.60
C ASP A 212 24.17 -16.60 16.28
#